data_AF-W2S2S8-F1
#
_entry.id   AF-W2S2S8-F1
#
_cell.length_a   1.000
_cell.length_b   1.000
_cell.length_c   1.000
_cell.angle_alpha   90.00
_cell.angle_beta   90.00
_cell.angle_gamma   90.00
#
_symmetry.space_group_name_H-M   'P 1'
#
loop_
_entity.id
_entity.type
_entity.pdbx_description
1 polymer ?
#
loop_
_entity_poly.entity_id
_entity_poly.type
_entity_poly.pdbx_seq_one_letter_code
_entity_poly.pdbx_strand_id
1 'polypeptide(L)'
;MAASNVGNSSLYEAGDQRNPPDSEKAKNQATPYEEGKSNSHDQNDPKDERSIGNRLAAAEPQNDDQSRKNLSKEDKAAQKDATLPAQMHGNEPSKGAKIDKELADEEAEILAKKDAASGGKGKGGTGKTTGQKN
;
A
#
# COMPACT_ATOMS: atom_id res chain seq x y z
N MET A 1 24.52 48.34 -39.34
CA MET A 1 24.37 47.53 -38.12
C MET A 1 23.26 48.18 -37.29
N ALA A 2 22.07 47.58 -37.25
CA ALA A 2 20.92 48.15 -36.54
C ALA A 2 21.00 47.77 -35.06
N ALA A 3 21.04 48.77 -34.16
CA ALA A 3 20.94 48.55 -32.72
C ALA A 3 19.46 48.45 -32.34
N SER A 4 19.08 47.40 -31.61
CA SER A 4 17.72 47.22 -31.09
C SER A 4 17.43 48.22 -29.96
N ASN A 5 16.14 48.52 -29.75
CA ASN A 5 15.64 49.53 -28.79
C ASN A 5 15.94 49.21 -27.30
N VAL A 6 16.63 48.10 -27.01
CA VAL A 6 16.91 47.59 -25.66
C VAL A 6 18.41 47.53 -25.33
N GLY A 7 19.28 48.07 -26.18
CA GLY A 7 20.72 48.14 -25.88
C GLY A 7 21.49 46.84 -26.19
N ASN A 8 22.73 46.76 -25.67
CA ASN A 8 23.68 45.68 -25.99
C ASN A 8 23.22 44.33 -25.40
N SER A 9 22.96 43.34 -26.26
CA SER A 9 22.40 42.02 -25.89
C SER A 9 23.26 41.24 -24.89
N SER A 10 24.58 41.49 -24.87
CA SER A 10 25.52 40.82 -23.98
C SER A 10 25.25 41.05 -22.48
N LEU A 11 24.45 42.08 -22.13
CA LEU A 11 24.16 42.41 -20.74
C LEU A 11 22.96 41.61 -20.16
N TYR A 12 22.10 41.06 -21.01
CA TYR A 12 20.86 40.38 -20.61
C TYR A 12 20.96 38.85 -20.61
N GLU A 13 22.04 38.29 -21.14
CA GLU A 13 22.09 36.87 -21.54
C GLU A 13 22.73 35.92 -20.50
N ALA A 14 23.36 36.45 -19.45
CA ALA A 14 24.39 35.66 -18.76
C ALA A 14 24.14 35.24 -17.31
N GLY A 15 23.20 35.87 -16.59
CA GLY A 15 23.08 35.66 -15.14
C GLY A 15 21.95 34.73 -14.73
N ASP A 16 20.73 35.03 -15.18
CA ASP A 16 19.49 34.48 -14.59
C ASP A 16 18.71 33.55 -15.55
N GLN A 17 19.12 33.48 -16.82
CA GLN A 17 18.44 32.65 -17.85
C GLN A 17 19.10 31.29 -18.09
N ARG A 18 20.28 31.05 -17.52
CA ARG A 18 20.97 29.76 -17.69
C ARG A 18 20.70 28.89 -16.48
N ASN A 19 20.11 27.72 -16.71
CA ASN A 19 20.11 26.67 -15.70
C ASN A 19 21.57 26.21 -15.52
N PRO A 20 22.19 26.39 -14.33
CA PRO A 20 23.58 26.00 -14.12
C PRO A 20 23.76 24.50 -14.38
N PRO A 21 24.94 24.03 -14.82
CA PRO A 21 25.21 22.61 -14.96
C PRO A 21 25.09 21.90 -13.60
N ASP A 22 24.71 20.62 -13.59
CA ASP A 22 24.48 19.85 -12.34
C ASP A 22 25.69 19.84 -11.39
N SER A 23 26.91 20.00 -11.94
CA SER A 23 28.16 20.15 -11.18
C SER A 23 28.27 21.44 -10.36
N GLU A 24 27.53 22.49 -10.73
CA GLU A 24 27.51 23.79 -10.03
C GLU A 24 26.27 23.95 -9.15
N LYS A 25 25.21 23.18 -9.40
CA LYS A 25 23.99 23.14 -8.58
C LYS A 25 24.27 22.77 -7.12
N ALA A 26 25.18 21.83 -6.87
CA ALA A 26 25.51 21.36 -5.53
C ALA A 26 26.16 22.42 -4.61
N LYS A 27 26.77 23.48 -5.18
CA LYS A 27 27.47 24.51 -4.38
C LYS A 27 26.56 25.62 -3.85
N ASN A 28 25.41 25.83 -4.50
CA ASN A 28 24.44 26.88 -4.16
C ASN A 28 23.06 26.33 -3.73
N GLN A 29 22.87 25.01 -3.79
CA GLN A 29 21.69 24.39 -3.20
C GLN A 29 21.91 24.28 -1.70
N ALA A 30 21.38 25.26 -0.97
CA ALA A 30 20.82 24.94 0.33
C ALA A 30 19.97 23.67 0.16
N THR A 31 20.10 22.73 1.09
CA THR A 31 19.25 21.53 1.17
C THR A 31 17.83 21.94 0.78
N PRO A 32 17.20 21.33 -0.24
CA PRO A 32 15.88 21.74 -0.67
C PRO A 32 14.99 21.86 0.56
N TYR A 33 14.57 23.08 0.89
CA TYR A 33 13.89 23.38 2.15
C TYR A 33 12.56 22.61 2.28
N GLU A 34 12.15 21.93 1.21
CA GLU A 34 10.92 21.15 1.09
C GLU A 34 11.15 19.64 1.06
N GLU A 35 12.39 19.15 1.12
CA GLU A 35 12.62 17.71 1.24
C GLU A 35 12.25 17.28 2.67
N GLY A 36 11.20 16.46 2.78
CA GLY A 36 10.78 15.88 4.05
C GLY A 36 11.92 15.10 4.69
N LYS A 37 12.09 15.23 6.01
CA LYS A 37 13.11 14.48 6.75
C LYS A 37 12.91 12.99 6.52
N SER A 38 13.99 12.22 6.41
CA SER A 38 13.91 10.76 6.31
C SER A 38 13.04 10.20 7.44
N ASN A 39 12.15 9.27 7.09
CA ASN A 39 11.18 8.63 7.99
C ASN A 39 10.05 9.54 8.53
N SER A 40 9.84 10.73 7.96
CA SER A 40 8.72 11.61 8.37
C SER A 40 7.33 10.98 8.19
N HIS A 41 7.22 9.91 7.39
CA HIS A 41 5.98 9.17 7.17
C HIS A 41 5.82 7.95 8.09
N ASP A 42 6.88 7.55 8.79
CA ASP A 42 6.88 6.34 9.61
C ASP A 42 6.26 6.64 10.96
N GLN A 43 5.00 6.21 11.13
CA GLN A 43 4.28 6.39 12.40
C GLN A 43 4.97 5.70 13.58
N ASN A 44 5.86 4.74 13.34
CA ASN A 44 6.61 4.00 14.36
C ASN A 44 8.11 4.35 14.41
N ASP A 45 8.54 5.49 13.89
CA ASP A 45 9.97 5.88 13.86
C ASP A 45 10.58 5.86 15.29
N PRO A 46 11.66 5.10 15.53
CA PRO A 46 12.35 5.12 16.83
C PRO A 46 12.88 6.50 17.23
N LYS A 47 13.14 7.38 16.25
CA LYS A 47 13.60 8.77 16.47
C LYS A 47 12.47 9.78 16.63
N ASP A 48 11.23 9.32 16.62
CA ASP A 48 10.06 10.16 16.84
C ASP A 48 10.01 10.65 18.30
N GLU A 49 9.84 11.96 18.49
CA GLU A 49 9.77 12.60 19.80
C GLU A 49 8.38 12.45 20.46
N ARG A 50 7.38 11.92 19.74
CA ARG A 50 6.08 11.53 20.32
C ARG A 50 6.30 10.44 21.38
N SER A 51 5.53 10.52 22.46
CA SER A 51 5.50 9.48 23.50
C SER A 51 5.09 8.12 22.91
N ILE A 52 5.53 7.01 23.52
CA ILE A 52 5.23 5.65 23.06
C ILE A 52 3.72 5.43 22.93
N GLY A 53 2.92 5.93 23.89
CA GLY A 53 1.46 5.84 23.83
C GLY A 53 0.86 6.59 22.64
N ASN A 54 1.34 7.81 22.37
CA ASN A 54 0.86 8.61 21.24
C ASN A 54 1.28 8.01 19.89
N ARG A 55 2.49 7.42 19.83
CA ARG A 55 3.01 6.72 18.65
C ARG A 55 2.15 5.50 18.33
N LEU A 56 1.88 4.68 19.34
CA LEU A 56 1.03 3.50 19.19
C LEU A 56 -0.41 3.86 18.84
N ALA A 57 -0.99 4.88 19.46
CA ALA A 57 -2.36 5.34 19.14
C ALA A 57 -2.47 5.87 17.70
N ALA A 58 -1.43 6.54 17.18
CA ALA A 58 -1.40 6.97 15.79
C ALA A 58 -1.22 5.80 14.80
N ALA A 59 -0.48 4.75 15.19
CA ALA A 59 -0.28 3.55 14.39
C ALA A 59 -1.46 2.56 14.48
N GLU A 60 -2.26 2.60 15.54
CA GLU A 60 -3.39 1.70 15.80
C GLU A 60 -4.40 1.63 14.64
N PRO A 61 -4.91 2.72 14.05
CA PRO A 61 -5.86 2.64 12.95
C PRO A 61 -5.28 2.02 11.66
N GLN A 62 -3.96 1.95 11.51
CA GLN A 62 -3.31 1.22 10.42
C GLN A 62 -3.13 -0.28 10.76
N ASN A 63 -2.95 -0.62 12.04
CA ASN A 63 -2.66 -1.98 12.51
C ASN A 63 -3.90 -2.74 13.01
N ASP A 64 -5.04 -2.07 13.17
CA ASP A 64 -6.31 -2.71 13.52
C ASP A 64 -6.75 -3.68 12.41
N ASP A 65 -7.28 -4.84 12.76
CA ASP A 65 -7.94 -5.75 11.81
C ASP A 65 -9.11 -5.08 11.06
N GLN A 66 -9.67 -3.96 11.57
CA GLN A 66 -10.60 -3.11 10.83
C GLN A 66 -9.94 -2.33 9.68
N SER A 67 -8.63 -2.05 9.73
CA SER A 67 -7.90 -1.44 8.61
C SER A 67 -7.88 -2.38 7.41
N ARG A 68 -7.83 -3.70 7.67
CA ARG A 68 -8.09 -4.75 6.67
C ARG A 68 -9.54 -4.79 6.19
N LYS A 69 -10.51 -4.09 6.79
CA LYS A 69 -11.89 -4.02 6.25
C LYS A 69 -12.05 -2.99 5.14
N ASN A 70 -11.16 -2.00 5.10
CA ASN A 70 -11.09 -0.99 4.05
C ASN A 70 -10.24 -1.44 2.85
N LEU A 71 -10.10 -2.76 2.65
CA LEU A 71 -9.56 -3.31 1.40
C LEU A 71 -10.33 -2.74 0.21
N SER A 72 -9.59 -2.33 -0.82
CA SER A 72 -10.18 -1.90 -2.08
C SER A 72 -10.97 -3.06 -2.71
N LYS A 73 -11.80 -2.74 -3.72
CA LYS A 73 -12.53 -3.79 -4.45
C LYS A 73 -11.59 -4.80 -5.09
N GLU A 74 -10.42 -4.34 -5.53
CA GLU A 74 -9.36 -5.16 -6.14
C GLU A 74 -8.69 -6.05 -5.10
N ASP A 75 -8.34 -5.53 -3.92
CA ASP A 75 -7.71 -6.35 -2.86
C ASP A 75 -8.67 -7.43 -2.34
N LYS A 76 -9.97 -7.12 -2.26
CA LYS A 76 -11.02 -8.09 -1.92
C LYS A 76 -11.17 -9.16 -3.00
N ALA A 77 -10.94 -8.83 -4.26
CA ALA A 77 -10.95 -9.79 -5.35
C ALA A 77 -9.70 -10.68 -5.32
N ALA A 78 -8.53 -10.08 -5.07
CA ALA A 78 -7.26 -10.80 -4.93
C ALA A 78 -7.28 -11.85 -3.81
N GLN A 79 -7.95 -11.55 -2.69
CA GLN A 79 -8.10 -12.51 -1.59
C GLN A 79 -8.98 -13.72 -1.92
N LYS A 80 -9.89 -13.59 -2.89
CA LYS A 80 -10.80 -14.68 -3.29
C LYS A 80 -10.18 -15.55 -4.36
N ASP A 81 -9.58 -14.92 -5.37
CA ASP A 81 -8.98 -15.60 -6.50
C ASP A 81 -7.86 -14.72 -7.05
N ALA A 82 -6.66 -15.33 -7.13
CA ALA A 82 -5.45 -14.68 -7.58
C ALA A 82 -5.53 -14.15 -9.03
N THR A 83 -6.45 -14.69 -9.85
CA THR A 83 -6.63 -14.31 -11.25
C THR A 83 -7.56 -13.12 -11.45
N LEU A 84 -8.39 -12.77 -10.46
CA LEU A 84 -9.42 -11.74 -10.62
C LEU A 84 -8.88 -10.32 -10.82
N PRO A 85 -7.83 -9.85 -10.13
CA PRO A 85 -7.29 -8.51 -10.36
C PRO A 85 -6.87 -8.33 -11.83
N ALA A 86 -6.18 -9.32 -12.41
CA ALA A 86 -5.77 -9.27 -13.82
C ALA A 86 -6.99 -9.22 -14.76
N GLN A 87 -8.00 -10.05 -14.51
CA GLN A 87 -9.23 -10.07 -15.31
C GLN A 87 -10.04 -8.76 -15.20
N MET A 88 -10.10 -8.15 -14.02
CA MET A 88 -10.76 -6.86 -13.80
C MET A 88 -10.15 -5.73 -14.64
N HIS A 89 -8.84 -5.80 -14.90
CA HIS A 89 -8.13 -4.87 -15.75
C HIS A 89 -8.04 -5.31 -17.22
N GLY A 90 -8.66 -6.43 -17.60
CA GLY A 90 -8.62 -6.96 -18.97
C GLY A 90 -7.28 -7.56 -19.39
N ASN A 91 -6.41 -7.87 -18.43
CA ASN A 91 -5.09 -8.45 -18.66
C ASN A 91 -5.14 -9.98 -18.50
N GLU A 92 -4.19 -10.67 -19.14
CA GLU A 92 -4.01 -12.10 -18.91
C GLU A 92 -3.40 -12.34 -17.51
N PRO A 93 -3.97 -13.24 -16.68
CA PRO A 93 -3.39 -13.57 -15.39
C PRO A 93 -2.01 -14.23 -15.54
N SER A 94 -1.12 -13.96 -14.59
CA SER A 94 0.23 -14.52 -14.59
C SER A 94 0.20 -16.05 -14.46
N LYS A 95 1.28 -16.72 -14.88
CA LYS A 95 1.40 -18.18 -14.72
C LYS A 95 1.25 -18.61 -13.27
N GLY A 96 1.80 -17.84 -12.32
CA GLY A 96 1.66 -18.10 -10.89
C GLY A 96 0.21 -18.01 -10.44
N ALA A 97 -0.50 -16.93 -10.80
CA ALA A 97 -1.91 -16.76 -10.43
C ALA A 97 -2.82 -17.86 -10.99
N LYS A 98 -2.51 -18.41 -12.18
CA LYS A 98 -3.23 -19.57 -12.75
C LYS A 98 -2.98 -20.83 -11.92
N ILE A 99 -1.74 -21.10 -11.54
CA ILE A 99 -1.37 -22.25 -10.70
C ILE A 99 -2.01 -22.13 -9.31
N ASP A 100 -1.97 -20.94 -8.70
CA ASP A 100 -2.57 -20.71 -7.38
C ASP A 100 -4.08 -20.98 -7.40
N LYS A 101 -4.76 -20.63 -8.51
CA LYS A 101 -6.18 -20.94 -8.70
C LYS A 101 -6.43 -22.43 -8.87
N GLU A 102 -5.65 -23.11 -9.71
CA GLU A 102 -5.75 -24.57 -9.91
C GLU A 102 -5.56 -25.32 -8.58
N LEU A 103 -4.56 -24.94 -7.78
CA LEU A 103 -4.32 -25.51 -6.46
C LEU A 103 -5.50 -25.25 -5.50
N ALA A 104 -6.04 -24.03 -5.48
CA ALA A 104 -7.18 -23.69 -4.63
C ALA A 104 -8.44 -24.51 -5.00
N ASP A 105 -8.70 -24.69 -6.31
CA ASP A 105 -9.83 -25.47 -6.80
C ASP A 105 -9.66 -26.97 -6.46
N GLU A 106 -8.45 -27.52 -6.64
CA GLU A 106 -8.12 -28.91 -6.26
C GLU A 106 -8.26 -29.14 -4.75
N GLU A 107 -7.77 -28.22 -3.92
CA GLU A 107 -7.90 -28.28 -2.47
C GLU A 107 -9.37 -28.22 -2.04
N ALA A 108 -10.17 -27.34 -2.63
CA ALA A 108 -11.59 -27.23 -2.34
C ALA A 108 -12.36 -28.52 -2.67
N GLU A 109 -12.03 -29.19 -3.78
CA GLU A 109 -12.59 -30.49 -4.12
C GLU A 109 -12.20 -31.58 -3.13
N ILE A 110 -10.93 -31.62 -2.72
CA ILE A 110 -10.43 -32.60 -1.74
C ILE A 110 -11.12 -32.37 -0.40
N LEU A 111 -11.27 -31.10 0.01
CA LEU A 111 -11.98 -30.73 1.24
C LEU A 111 -13.45 -31.17 1.16
N ALA A 112 -14.14 -30.90 0.05
CA ALA A 112 -15.53 -31.32 -0.14
C ALA A 112 -15.69 -32.85 -0.12
N LYS A 113 -14.78 -33.59 -0.76
CA LYS A 113 -14.75 -35.06 -0.73
C LYS A 113 -14.49 -35.56 0.69
N LYS A 114 -13.58 -34.92 1.43
CA LYS A 114 -13.28 -35.23 2.84
C LYS A 114 -14.45 -34.89 3.77
N ASP A 115 -15.14 -33.78 3.56
CA ASP A 115 -16.32 -33.37 4.32
C ASP A 115 -17.49 -34.32 4.07
N ALA A 116 -17.69 -34.74 2.81
CA ALA A 116 -18.68 -35.75 2.45
C ALA A 116 -18.34 -37.13 3.03
N ALA A 117 -17.06 -37.53 3.01
CA ALA A 117 -16.59 -38.80 3.58
C ALA A 117 -16.56 -38.79 5.13
N SER A 118 -16.39 -37.63 5.76
CA SER A 118 -16.30 -37.49 7.22
C SER A 118 -17.64 -37.36 7.93
N GLY A 119 -18.76 -37.30 7.18
CA GLY A 119 -20.10 -37.55 7.68
C GLY A 119 -20.42 -36.81 9.00
N GLY A 120 -20.43 -35.48 8.99
CA GLY A 120 -21.13 -34.69 10.01
C GLY A 120 -20.71 -34.92 11.47
N LYS A 121 -19.46 -35.30 11.76
CA LYS A 121 -18.96 -35.33 13.15
C LYS A 121 -18.70 -33.90 13.65
N GLY A 122 -19.74 -33.27 14.19
CA GLY A 122 -19.54 -32.05 14.99
C GLY A 122 -20.66 -31.03 15.12
N LYS A 123 -21.92 -31.32 14.76
CA LYS A 123 -23.05 -30.55 15.36
C LYS A 123 -23.38 -31.13 16.74
N GLY A 124 -22.40 -31.11 17.64
CA GLY A 124 -22.60 -31.35 19.06
C GLY A 124 -23.31 -30.13 19.65
N GLY A 125 -24.58 -30.32 20.01
CA GLY A 125 -25.45 -29.27 20.50
C GLY A 125 -24.83 -28.45 21.64
N THR A 126 -24.89 -27.13 21.50
CA THR A 126 -24.76 -26.23 22.64
C THR A 126 -25.95 -26.50 23.55
N GLY A 127 -25.71 -27.24 24.63
CA GLY A 127 -26.68 -27.44 25.70
C GLY A 127 -27.15 -26.08 26.20
N LYS A 128 -28.44 -25.80 26.03
CA LYS A 128 -29.13 -24.72 26.74
C LYS A 128 -29.03 -25.04 28.24
N THR A 129 -28.06 -24.46 28.93
CA THR A 129 -28.11 -24.35 30.38
C THR A 129 -29.11 -23.26 30.72
N THR A 130 -30.37 -23.65 30.87
CA THR A 130 -31.38 -22.86 31.57
C THR A 130 -30.95 -22.70 33.03
N GLY A 131 -30.15 -21.67 33.31
CA GLY A 131 -29.85 -21.20 34.66
C GLY A 131 -31.05 -20.44 35.21
N GLN A 132 -31.64 -21.00 36.25
CA GLN A 132 -32.87 -20.58 36.90
C GLN A 132 -32.77 -19.17 37.49
N LYS A 133 -33.91 -18.46 37.40
CA LYS A 133 -34.23 -17.27 38.20
C LYS A 133 -34.11 -17.62 39.69
N ASN A 134 -33.50 -16.73 40.46
CA ASN A 134 -33.91 -16.37 41.82
C ASN A 134 -33.58 -14.90 42.02
#